data_AF-A0A2V8J497-F1
#
_entry.id   AF-A0A2V8J497-F1
#
_cell.length_a   1.000
_cell.length_b   1.000
_cell.length_c   1.000
_cell.angle_alpha   90.00
_cell.angle_beta   90.00
_cell.angle_gamma   90.00
#
_symmetry.space_group_name_H-M   'P 1'
#
loop_
_entity.id
_entity.type
_entity.pdbx_description
1 polymer ?
#
loop_
_entity_poly.entity_id
_entity_poly.type
_entity_poly.pdbx_seq_one_letter_code
_entity_poly.pdbx_strand_id
1 'polypeptide(L)'
;MGEFRDALNVDCNYCHGGGRPQEVDINPRKDIARKMIMLVRQINSNFPGTGVFPVGDQAVTCWTCHRGDTHPVSLSNKRYDPPAPKQ
;
A
#
# COMPACT_ATOMS: atom_id res chain seq x y z
N MET A 1 0.35 -6.27 -9.49
CA MET A 1 0.09 -6.42 -8.04
C MET A 1 1.27 -6.99 -7.25
N GLY A 2 2.33 -7.52 -7.91
CA GLY A 2 3.52 -8.03 -7.21
C GLY A 2 4.19 -7.00 -6.30
N GLU A 3 4.33 -5.76 -6.75
CA GLU A 3 4.92 -4.67 -5.96
C GLU A 3 4.22 -4.46 -4.60
N PHE A 4 2.88 -4.52 -4.56
CA PHE A 4 2.13 -4.35 -3.31
C PHE A 4 2.29 -5.56 -2.39
N ARG A 5 2.30 -6.76 -2.96
CA ARG A 5 2.50 -8.02 -2.25
C ARG A 5 3.84 -8.01 -1.53
N ASP A 6 4.90 -7.66 -2.27
CA ASP A 6 6.27 -7.66 -1.78
C ASP A 6 6.50 -6.52 -0.79
N ALA A 7 5.87 -5.35 -1.02
CA ALA A 7 5.99 -4.20 -0.13
C ALA A 7 5.39 -4.40 1.26
N LEU A 8 4.30 -5.16 1.36
CA LEU A 8 3.56 -5.41 2.59
C LEU A 8 3.83 -6.81 3.17
N ASN A 9 4.60 -7.65 2.47
CA ASN A 9 4.86 -9.06 2.81
C ASN A 9 3.58 -9.88 3.06
N VAL A 10 2.62 -9.79 2.14
CA VAL A 10 1.33 -10.51 2.21
C VAL A 10 1.11 -11.38 0.97
N ASP A 11 0.00 -12.12 0.90
CA ASP A 11 -0.42 -12.81 -0.31
C ASP A 11 -1.58 -12.09 -1.02
N CYS A 12 -2.02 -12.62 -2.17
CA CYS A 12 -3.14 -12.06 -2.94
C CYS A 12 -4.46 -12.11 -2.15
N ASN A 13 -4.67 -13.13 -1.33
CA ASN A 13 -5.90 -13.35 -0.55
C ASN A 13 -6.01 -12.37 0.62
N TYR A 14 -4.91 -11.69 0.99
CA TYR A 14 -4.95 -10.63 1.99
C TYR A 14 -5.92 -9.51 1.60
N CYS A 15 -5.93 -9.14 0.31
CA CYS A 15 -6.83 -8.13 -0.24
C CYS A 15 -8.03 -8.73 -0.98
N HIS A 16 -7.86 -9.92 -1.57
CA HIS A 16 -8.88 -10.54 -2.41
C HIS A 16 -9.55 -11.72 -1.70
N GLY A 17 -10.83 -11.95 -1.97
CA GLY A 17 -11.54 -13.08 -1.37
C GLY A 17 -11.05 -14.38 -2.01
N GLY A 18 -10.15 -15.11 -1.35
CA GLY A 18 -9.66 -16.41 -1.85
C GLY A 18 -10.84 -17.33 -2.18
N GLY A 19 -11.02 -17.65 -3.47
CA GLY A 19 -12.16 -18.42 -3.99
C GLY A 19 -13.32 -17.59 -4.56
N ARG A 20 -13.24 -16.26 -4.57
CA ARG A 20 -14.19 -15.35 -5.23
C ARG A 20 -13.49 -14.59 -6.37
N PRO A 21 -14.25 -14.07 -7.36
CA PRO A 21 -13.67 -13.23 -8.39
C PRO A 21 -12.93 -12.02 -7.81
N GLN A 22 -11.82 -11.65 -8.43
CA GLN A 22 -10.87 -10.66 -7.91
C GLN A 22 -11.50 -9.27 -7.77
N GLU A 23 -12.47 -8.96 -8.63
CA GLU A 23 -13.27 -7.74 -8.70
C GLU A 23 -14.20 -7.56 -7.50
N VAL A 24 -14.52 -8.62 -6.75
CA VAL A 24 -15.39 -8.53 -5.58
C VAL A 24 -14.77 -7.60 -4.53
N ASP A 25 -15.58 -6.65 -4.06
CA ASP A 25 -15.18 -5.56 -3.19
C ASP A 25 -15.75 -5.71 -1.77
N ILE A 26 -15.75 -6.92 -1.21
CA ILE A 26 -16.22 -7.17 0.17
C ILE A 26 -15.13 -6.94 1.22
N ASN A 27 -13.86 -7.11 0.86
CA ASN A 27 -12.75 -6.95 1.78
C ASN A 27 -12.42 -5.45 1.91
N PRO A 28 -12.58 -4.83 3.10
CA PRO A 28 -12.29 -3.40 3.30
C PRO A 28 -10.83 -3.03 3.00
N ARG A 29 -9.89 -3.98 3.12
CA ARG A 29 -8.47 -3.74 2.80
C ARG A 29 -8.26 -3.34 1.34
N LYS A 30 -9.10 -3.84 0.43
CA LYS A 30 -9.02 -3.49 -0.99
C LYS A 30 -9.30 -2.02 -1.25
N ASP A 31 -10.24 -1.40 -0.52
CA ASP A 31 -10.52 0.04 -0.64
C ASP A 31 -9.41 0.89 -0.03
N ILE A 32 -8.85 0.46 1.10
CA ILE A 32 -7.71 1.12 1.71
C ILE A 32 -6.52 1.10 0.74
N ALA A 33 -6.21 -0.06 0.16
CA ALA A 33 -5.15 -0.20 -0.84
C ALA A 33 -5.38 0.73 -2.04
N ARG A 34 -6.61 0.86 -2.55
CA ARG A 34 -6.93 1.82 -3.63
C ARG A 34 -6.64 3.26 -3.24
N LYS A 35 -7.00 3.67 -2.02
CA LYS A 35 -6.68 5.01 -1.49
C LYS A 35 -5.18 5.23 -1.38
N MET A 36 -4.42 4.20 -0.97
CA MET A 36 -2.96 4.28 -0.89
C MET A 36 -2.30 4.38 -2.27
N ILE A 37 -2.83 3.70 -3.29
CA ILE A 37 -2.37 3.87 -4.68
C ILE A 37 -2.55 5.33 -5.13
N MET A 38 -3.69 5.94 -4.81
CA MET A 38 -3.92 7.35 -5.12
C MET A 38 -2.97 8.28 -4.36
N LEU A 39 -2.69 7.99 -3.09
CA LEU A 39 -1.74 8.74 -2.28
C LEU A 39 -0.33 8.72 -2.90
N VAL A 40 0.19 7.54 -3.25
CA VAL A 40 1.53 7.41 -3.84
C VAL A 40 1.61 8.15 -5.17
N ARG A 41 0.58 8.01 -6.02
CA ARG A 41 0.50 8.77 -7.29
C ARG A 41 0.54 10.27 -7.04
N GLN A 42 -0.25 10.76 -6.08
CA GLN A 42 -0.29 12.17 -5.74
C GLN A 42 1.05 12.68 -5.21
N ILE A 43 1.72 11.92 -4.33
CA ILE A 43 3.05 12.29 -3.82
C ILE A 43 4.04 12.41 -4.98
N ASN A 44 4.13 11.40 -5.85
CA ASN A 44 5.08 11.41 -6.97
C ASN A 44 4.77 12.49 -8.00
N SER A 45 3.49 12.84 -8.22
CA SER A 45 3.11 13.95 -9.10
C SER A 45 3.41 15.32 -8.49
N ASN A 46 3.22 15.49 -7.18
CA ASN A 46 3.39 16.78 -6.51
C ASN A 46 4.83 17.10 -6.14
N PHE A 47 5.65 16.06 -5.94
CA PHE A 47 7.05 16.19 -5.55
C PHE A 47 7.95 15.52 -6.60
N PRO A 48 7.94 16.00 -7.86
CA PRO A 48 8.87 15.50 -8.86
C PRO A 48 10.29 15.90 -8.44
N GLY A 49 11.19 14.93 -8.36
CA GLY A 49 12.55 15.17 -7.91
C GLY A 49 13.51 14.13 -8.46
N THR A 50 14.69 14.59 -8.85
CA THR A 50 15.83 13.73 -9.12
C THR A 50 16.61 13.58 -7.82
N GLY A 51 16.84 12.35 -7.36
CA GLY A 51 17.62 12.07 -6.17
C GLY A 51 19.04 12.65 -6.24
N VAL A 52 19.64 12.92 -5.08
CA VAL A 52 21.00 13.45 -4.98
C VAL A 52 22.05 12.39 -5.35
N PHE A 53 21.81 11.11 -5.02
CA PHE A 53 22.68 9.99 -5.38
C PHE A 53 21.95 8.62 -5.22
N PRO A 54 22.05 7.69 -6.19
CA PRO A 54 22.48 7.92 -7.56
C PRO A 54 21.57 8.94 -8.24
N VAL A 55 22.12 9.71 -9.19
CA VAL A 55 21.33 10.68 -9.95
C VAL A 55 20.29 9.91 -10.77
N GLY A 56 19.00 10.22 -10.55
CA GLY A 56 17.89 9.56 -11.23
C GLY A 56 16.55 9.88 -10.59
N ASP A 57 15.48 9.40 -11.22
CA ASP A 57 14.11 9.60 -10.73
C ASP A 57 13.94 8.92 -9.37
N GLN A 58 13.54 9.71 -8.37
CA GLN A 58 13.15 9.17 -7.07
C GLN A 58 11.64 9.21 -6.94
N ALA A 59 11.04 8.03 -6.96
CA ALA A 59 9.62 7.83 -6.72
C ALA A 59 9.41 7.21 -5.34
N VAL A 60 8.42 7.71 -4.62
CA VAL A 60 7.85 7.01 -3.48
C VAL A 60 7.14 5.76 -4.00
N THR A 61 7.40 4.63 -3.33
CA THR A 61 6.74 3.35 -3.58
C THR A 61 6.06 2.88 -2.31
N CYS A 62 5.31 1.78 -2.39
CA CYS A 62 4.71 1.17 -1.21
C CYS A 62 5.79 0.75 -0.19
N TRP A 63 6.96 0.29 -0.68
CA TRP A 63 8.08 -0.12 0.17
C TRP A 63 8.65 1.04 1.02
N THR A 64 8.63 2.27 0.48
CA THR A 64 9.16 3.46 1.16
C THR A 64 8.60 3.61 2.58
N CYS A 65 7.31 3.31 2.77
CA CYS A 65 6.65 3.40 4.08
C CYS A 65 6.42 2.03 4.73
N HIS A 66 5.97 1.03 3.97
CA HIS A 66 5.55 -0.26 4.54
C HIS A 66 6.72 -1.14 4.97
N ARG A 67 7.81 -1.17 4.19
CA ARG A 67 9.05 -1.88 4.53
C ARG A 67 8.85 -3.34 4.97
N GLY A 68 7.87 -4.03 4.40
CA GLY A 68 7.51 -5.41 4.73
C GLY A 68 6.43 -5.57 5.81
N ASP A 69 5.91 -4.48 6.37
CA ASP A 69 4.79 -4.49 7.32
C ASP A 69 3.47 -4.09 6.66
N THR A 70 2.38 -4.72 7.09
CA THR A 70 1.02 -4.38 6.60
C THR A 70 0.58 -2.96 6.97
N HIS A 71 1.20 -2.37 7.98
CA HIS A 71 1.00 -0.98 8.41
C HIS A 71 2.37 -0.32 8.61
N PRO A 72 2.58 0.92 8.13
CA PRO A 72 3.85 1.61 8.35
C PRO A 72 4.17 1.76 9.84
N VAL A 73 5.40 1.43 10.21
CA VAL A 73 5.91 1.64 11.58
C VAL A 73 6.26 3.13 11.75
N SER A 74 5.74 3.75 12.80
CA SER A 74 6.07 5.11 13.19
C SER A 74 6.26 5.17 14.70
N LEU A 75 7.18 6.01 15.17
CA LEU A 75 7.50 6.18 16.60
C LEU A 75 6.30 6.62 17.44
N SER A 76 5.24 7.14 16.80
CA SER A 76 3.99 7.52 17.45
C SER A 76 2.79 6.71 16.91
N ASN A 77 3.01 5.51 16.34
CA ASN A 77 1.92 4.79 15.72
C ASN A 77 0.85 4.38 16.74
N LYS A 78 -0.31 5.00 16.62
CA LYS A 78 -1.53 4.44 17.17
C LYS A 78 -1.70 3.05 16.55
N ARG A 79 -1.88 2.02 17.37
CA ARG A 79 -2.22 0.69 16.86
C ARG A 79 -3.51 0.83 16.03
N TYR A 80 -3.46 0.44 14.77
CA TYR A 80 -4.65 0.36 13.93
C TYR A 80 -5.17 -1.07 13.98
N ASP A 81 -6.36 -1.24 14.53
CA ASP A 81 -7.04 -2.52 14.48
C ASP A 81 -7.41 -2.88 13.04
N PRO A 82 -7.58 -4.17 12.72
CA PRO A 82 -8.04 -4.59 11.41
C PRO A 82 -9.34 -3.86 11.03
N PRO A 83 -9.48 -3.46 9.76
CA PRO A 83 -10.68 -2.77 9.31
C PRO A 83 -11.91 -3.68 9.46
N ALA A 84 -13.02 -3.09 9.92
CA ALA A 84 -14.28 -3.81 10.08
C ALA A 84 -14.77 -4.37 8.73
N PRO A 85 -15.38 -5.58 8.71
CA PRO A 85 -15.96 -6.13 7.49
C PRO A 85 -16.96 -5.17 6.86
N LYS A 86 -17.01 -5.15 5.53
CA LYS A 86 -18.10 -4.46 4.83
C LYS A 86 -19.39 -5.24 5.05
N GLN A 87 -20.49 -4.51 5.23
CA GLN A 87 -21.84 -5.07 5.30
C GLN A 87 -22.29 -5.58 3.94
#